data_AF-A0A521WM51-F1
#
_entry.id   AF-A0A521WM51-F1
#
_cell.length_a   1.000
_cell.length_b   1.000
_cell.length_c   1.000
_cell.angle_alpha   90.00
_cell.angle_beta   90.00
_cell.angle_gamma   90.00
#
_symmetry.space_group_name_H-M   'P 1'
#
loop_
_entity.id
_entity.type
_entity.pdbx_description
1 polymer ?
#
loop_
_entity_poly.entity_id
_entity_poly.type
_entity_poly.pdbx_seq_one_letter_code
_entity_poly.pdbx_strand_id
1 'polypeptide(L)'
;MDIKDLYTSSEEAKIELKRRWEDKELEKKVSEYLKGNIPEILKAEPRAISTSHVASPHWAFYHFWKEAEKMKLKTLAFEYLEDTFVTTNFDKASLAKMVFYHGRNDQGAMILSNEKIIDLTGKEENKRICDIQTTWGENLVDFHHRALDTFYGEIDMFDASSWYKSMGKNAKEYYKYAMAIFIRNGILFENFLVTKSEEKFTREILLPAFEEVSKYFGLKPLIVPIAPKNEEDNKYWWCYPEFIKMTINGIVYKKSYGKRTVSKSKI
;
A
#
# COMPACT_ATOMS: atom_id res chain seq x y z
N MET A 1 -9.18 -16.24 -16.50
CA MET A 1 -9.55 -16.18 -15.06
C MET A 1 -10.45 -14.98 -14.82
N ASP A 2 -11.46 -15.07 -13.95
CA ASP A 2 -12.25 -13.90 -13.48
C ASP A 2 -11.46 -13.19 -12.36
N ILE A 3 -11.59 -11.87 -12.23
CA ILE A 3 -10.98 -11.11 -11.13
C ILE A 3 -11.44 -11.60 -9.75
N LYS A 4 -12.64 -12.17 -9.66
CA LYS A 4 -13.12 -12.81 -8.43
C LYS A 4 -12.28 -14.02 -8.02
N ASP A 5 -11.66 -14.71 -8.98
CA ASP A 5 -10.85 -15.90 -8.72
C ASP A 5 -9.47 -15.58 -8.13
N LEU A 6 -9.08 -14.30 -8.10
CA LEU A 6 -7.84 -13.81 -7.50
C LEU A 6 -7.86 -13.89 -5.97
N TYR A 7 -9.03 -13.65 -5.39
CA TYR A 7 -9.16 -13.39 -3.96
C TYR A 7 -9.29 -14.68 -3.16
N THR A 8 -8.63 -14.67 -2.01
CA THR A 8 -8.77 -15.66 -0.93
C THR A 8 -9.47 -14.97 0.24
N SER A 9 -10.35 -15.70 0.94
CA SER A 9 -10.95 -15.14 2.17
C SER A 9 -9.87 -14.94 3.25
N SER A 10 -10.04 -13.97 4.16
CA SER A 10 -9.04 -13.69 5.21
C SER A 10 -8.75 -14.92 6.08
N GLU A 11 -9.78 -15.71 6.43
CA GLU A 11 -9.63 -16.92 7.23
C GLU A 11 -8.86 -18.02 6.49
N GLU A 12 -9.21 -18.27 5.23
CA GLU A 12 -8.49 -19.24 4.39
C GLU A 12 -7.04 -18.81 4.16
N ALA A 13 -6.80 -17.53 3.86
CA ALA A 13 -5.46 -17.00 3.66
C ALA A 13 -4.59 -17.16 4.91
N LYS A 14 -5.16 -16.98 6.12
CA LYS A 14 -4.46 -17.19 7.38
C LYS A 14 -3.98 -18.63 7.56
N ILE A 15 -4.90 -19.57 7.37
CA ILE A 15 -4.64 -21.01 7.53
C ILE A 15 -3.57 -21.44 6.53
N GLU A 16 -3.74 -21.00 5.29
CA GLU A 16 -2.89 -21.39 4.19
C GLU A 16 -1.49 -20.76 4.30
N LEU A 17 -1.38 -19.50 4.73
CA LEU A 17 -0.10 -18.85 4.99
C LEU A 17 0.73 -19.64 6.00
N LYS A 18 0.11 -20.07 7.11
CA LYS A 18 0.79 -20.89 8.13
C LYS A 18 1.28 -22.21 7.53
N ARG A 19 0.40 -22.94 6.83
CA ARG A 19 0.73 -24.22 6.21
C ARG A 19 1.90 -24.08 5.22
N ARG A 20 1.85 -23.06 4.36
CA ARG A 20 2.88 -22.79 3.35
C ARG A 20 4.20 -22.32 3.95
N TRP A 21 4.15 -21.56 5.05
CA TRP A 21 5.35 -21.12 5.75
C TRP A 21 6.14 -22.30 6.33
N GLU A 22 5.46 -23.33 6.82
CA GLU A 22 6.09 -24.54 7.38
C GLU A 22 6.61 -25.51 6.29
N ASP A 23 6.20 -25.34 5.03
CA ASP A 23 6.59 -26.19 3.90
C ASP A 23 7.99 -25.82 3.36
N LYS A 24 8.96 -26.70 3.62
CA LYS A 24 10.38 -26.53 3.23
C LYS A 24 10.65 -26.75 1.74
N GLU A 25 9.88 -27.61 1.09
CA GLU A 25 10.00 -27.80 -0.35
C GLU A 25 9.44 -26.58 -1.08
N LEU A 26 8.33 -26.01 -0.58
CA LEU A 26 7.80 -24.76 -1.09
C LEU A 26 8.75 -23.59 -0.85
N GLU A 27 9.38 -23.49 0.32
CA GLU A 27 10.41 -22.49 0.63
C GLU A 27 11.54 -22.51 -0.40
N LYS A 28 12.10 -23.70 -0.66
CA LYS A 28 13.16 -23.89 -1.65
C LYS A 28 12.69 -23.50 -3.05
N LYS A 29 11.51 -23.96 -3.48
CA LYS A 29 10.94 -23.67 -4.80
C LYS A 29 10.68 -22.18 -5.01
N VAL A 30 10.16 -21.48 -4.00
CA VAL A 30 9.95 -20.02 -4.05
C VAL A 30 11.29 -19.29 -4.13
N SER A 31 12.27 -19.69 -3.32
CA SER A 31 13.62 -19.11 -3.35
C SER A 31 14.28 -19.29 -4.72
N GLU A 32 14.21 -20.48 -5.32
CA GLU A 32 14.73 -20.75 -6.66
C GLU A 32 14.05 -19.90 -7.73
N TYR A 33 12.71 -19.80 -7.70
CA TYR A 33 11.95 -18.98 -8.65
C TYR A 33 12.33 -17.49 -8.55
N LEU A 34 12.55 -17.00 -7.33
CA LEU A 34 12.99 -15.64 -7.04
C LEU A 34 14.52 -15.47 -7.12
N LYS A 35 15.26 -16.48 -7.58
CA LYS A 35 16.73 -16.45 -7.71
C LYS A 35 17.45 -16.08 -6.40
N GLY A 36 16.90 -16.51 -5.27
CA GLY A 36 17.37 -16.19 -3.92
C GLY A 36 17.08 -14.76 -3.46
N ASN A 37 16.45 -13.93 -4.29
CA ASN A 37 16.23 -12.51 -4.02
C ASN A 37 14.87 -12.26 -3.36
N ILE A 38 14.64 -12.94 -2.23
CA ILE A 38 13.53 -12.64 -1.32
C ILE A 38 13.98 -11.46 -0.42
N PRO A 39 13.19 -10.39 -0.27
CA PRO A 39 13.51 -9.31 0.67
C PRO A 39 13.75 -9.84 2.08
N GLU A 40 14.80 -9.39 2.76
CA GLU A 40 15.22 -9.94 4.06
C GLU A 40 14.11 -9.85 5.12
N ILE A 41 13.37 -8.74 5.11
CA ILE A 41 12.24 -8.50 6.02
C ILE A 41 11.10 -9.55 5.88
N LEU A 42 11.05 -10.25 4.74
CA LEU A 42 10.08 -11.29 4.41
C LEU A 42 10.62 -12.72 4.64
N LYS A 43 11.89 -12.87 5.03
CA LYS A 43 12.47 -14.18 5.37
C LYS A 43 12.27 -14.56 6.82
N ALA A 44 12.20 -13.58 7.72
CA ALA A 44 12.14 -13.82 9.16
C ALA A 44 10.79 -14.40 9.61
N GLU A 45 9.68 -13.84 9.12
CA GLU A 45 8.32 -14.21 9.51
C GLU A 45 7.33 -13.84 8.39
N PRO A 46 6.15 -14.49 8.33
CA PRO A 46 5.13 -14.14 7.35
C PRO A 46 4.42 -12.85 7.74
N ARG A 47 4.04 -12.03 6.76
CA ARG A 47 3.52 -10.67 6.99
C ARG A 47 2.22 -10.37 6.25
N ALA A 48 1.45 -9.43 6.80
CA ALA A 48 0.38 -8.77 6.08
C ALA A 48 0.98 -7.57 5.32
N ILE A 49 0.81 -7.54 4.00
CA ILE A 49 1.54 -6.63 3.13
C ILE A 49 0.56 -5.75 2.38
N SER A 50 0.76 -4.43 2.46
CA SER A 50 0.14 -3.46 1.57
C SER A 50 1.20 -2.94 0.61
N THR A 51 0.86 -2.84 -0.68
CA THR A 51 1.73 -2.25 -1.69
C THR A 51 1.29 -0.82 -1.98
N SER A 52 2.22 0.12 -2.01
CA SER A 52 1.92 1.51 -2.37
C SER A 52 3.15 2.18 -2.97
N HIS A 53 2.97 3.35 -3.59
CA HIS A 53 4.14 4.16 -3.96
C HIS A 53 4.83 4.71 -2.71
N VAL A 54 4.02 5.26 -1.80
CA VAL A 54 4.41 5.71 -0.46
C VAL A 54 3.28 5.34 0.48
N ALA A 55 3.61 4.77 1.63
CA ALA A 55 2.70 4.41 2.69
C ALA A 55 2.16 5.68 3.35
N SER A 56 0.85 5.86 3.29
CA SER A 56 0.20 7.11 3.68
C SER A 56 -1.02 6.86 4.56
N PRO A 57 -1.34 7.78 5.48
CA PRO A 57 -2.41 7.57 6.46
C PRO A 57 -3.82 7.85 5.92
N HIS A 58 -4.17 7.29 4.76
CA HIS A 58 -5.53 7.35 4.22
C HIS A 58 -6.40 6.19 4.73
N TRP A 59 -7.71 6.26 4.48
CA TRP A 59 -8.65 5.26 4.98
C TRP A 59 -8.36 3.85 4.47
N ALA A 60 -7.95 3.68 3.21
CA ALA A 60 -7.55 2.36 2.71
C ALA A 60 -6.45 1.71 3.56
N PHE A 61 -5.41 2.48 3.91
CA PHE A 61 -4.31 1.96 4.75
C PHE A 61 -4.80 1.62 6.15
N TYR A 62 -5.71 2.43 6.72
CA TYR A 62 -6.34 2.11 8.00
C TYR A 62 -7.10 0.76 7.95
N HIS A 63 -7.86 0.51 6.89
CA HIS A 63 -8.57 -0.76 6.72
C HIS A 63 -7.61 -1.94 6.59
N PHE A 64 -6.54 -1.81 5.80
CA PHE A 64 -5.45 -2.80 5.74
C PHE A 64 -4.88 -3.09 7.13
N TRP A 65 -4.49 -2.04 7.86
CA TRP A 65 -3.90 -2.18 9.18
C TRP A 65 -4.86 -2.89 10.16
N LYS A 66 -6.15 -2.58 10.11
CA LYS A 66 -7.16 -3.25 10.93
C LYS A 66 -7.37 -4.72 10.57
N GLU A 67 -7.35 -5.08 9.30
CA GLU A 67 -7.46 -6.48 8.90
C GLU A 67 -6.22 -7.28 9.29
N ALA A 68 -5.02 -6.70 9.12
CA ALA A 68 -3.78 -7.31 9.57
C ALA A 68 -3.77 -7.55 11.10
N GLU A 69 -4.25 -6.58 11.88
CA GLU A 69 -4.39 -6.69 13.35
C GLU A 69 -5.30 -7.86 13.73
N LYS A 70 -6.47 -8.00 13.09
CA LYS A 70 -7.39 -9.14 13.31
C LYS A 70 -6.72 -10.48 12.99
N MET A 71 -5.89 -10.53 11.96
CA MET A 71 -5.15 -11.72 11.57
C MET A 71 -3.95 -12.01 12.48
N LYS A 72 -3.56 -11.06 13.34
CA LYS A 72 -2.35 -11.10 14.20
C LYS A 72 -1.07 -11.27 13.38
N LEU A 73 -1.00 -10.60 12.24
CA LEU A 73 0.20 -10.55 11.39
C LEU A 73 0.88 -9.19 11.55
N LYS A 74 2.21 -9.17 11.50
CA LYS A 74 2.94 -7.91 11.41
C LYS A 74 2.66 -7.25 10.07
N THR A 75 2.40 -5.96 10.10
CA THR A 75 2.18 -5.16 8.90
C THR A 75 3.49 -4.79 8.24
N LEU A 76 3.49 -4.79 6.92
CA LEU A 76 4.56 -4.27 6.09
C LEU A 76 3.97 -3.39 5.00
N ALA A 77 4.41 -2.13 4.95
CA ALA A 77 4.22 -1.30 3.78
C ALA A 77 5.38 -1.57 2.79
N PHE A 78 5.04 -2.12 1.63
CA PHE A 78 5.99 -2.48 0.59
C PHE A 78 5.95 -1.42 -0.50
N GLU A 79 6.93 -0.52 -0.50
CA GLU A 79 6.89 0.76 -1.19
C GLU A 79 7.71 0.78 -2.49
N TYR A 80 7.40 1.72 -3.39
CA TYR A 80 8.23 1.98 -4.58
C TYR A 80 8.61 3.47 -4.67
N LEU A 81 9.53 3.88 -3.79
CA LEU A 81 9.88 5.28 -3.57
C LEU A 81 10.59 5.95 -4.77
N GLU A 82 11.30 5.18 -5.58
CA GLU A 82 11.99 5.68 -6.78
C GLU A 82 11.11 5.69 -8.04
N ASP A 83 9.81 5.38 -7.92
CA ASP A 83 8.89 5.50 -9.04
C ASP A 83 8.71 6.98 -9.45
N THR A 84 8.35 7.19 -10.70
CA THR A 84 8.17 8.52 -11.30
C THR A 84 6.82 9.10 -10.86
N PHE A 85 6.84 10.27 -10.24
CA PHE A 85 5.64 11.01 -9.90
C PHE A 85 4.95 11.54 -11.16
N VAL A 86 3.68 11.16 -11.33
CA VAL A 86 2.82 11.68 -12.39
C VAL A 86 1.43 11.97 -11.86
N THR A 87 0.90 13.15 -12.16
CA THR A 87 -0.41 13.60 -11.66
C THR A 87 -1.59 12.90 -12.35
N THR A 88 -1.34 12.21 -13.46
CA THR A 88 -2.33 11.38 -14.15
C THR A 88 -2.61 10.06 -13.45
N ASN A 89 -1.71 9.60 -12.57
CA ASN A 89 -1.97 8.48 -11.67
C ASN A 89 -2.65 9.01 -10.41
N PHE A 90 -3.84 8.49 -10.11
CA PHE A 90 -4.67 8.98 -9.02
C PHE A 90 -4.01 8.78 -7.64
N ASP A 91 -3.42 7.62 -7.39
CA ASP A 91 -2.76 7.30 -6.11
C ASP A 91 -1.61 8.26 -5.85
N LYS A 92 -0.76 8.49 -6.85
CA LYS A 92 0.33 9.48 -6.77
C LYS A 92 -0.21 10.89 -6.56
N ALA A 93 -1.25 11.30 -7.30
CA ALA A 93 -1.87 12.59 -7.11
C ALA A 93 -2.44 12.78 -5.68
N SER A 94 -2.93 11.71 -5.05
CA SER A 94 -3.44 11.74 -3.68
C SER A 94 -2.36 11.95 -2.61
N LEU A 95 -1.10 11.57 -2.90
CA LEU A 95 0.06 11.89 -2.06
C LEU A 95 0.35 13.39 -2.05
N ALA A 96 0.08 14.07 -3.16
CA ALA A 96 0.37 15.49 -3.37
C ALA A 96 -0.78 16.43 -2.97
N LYS A 97 -2.01 15.96 -3.15
CA LYS A 97 -3.26 16.66 -2.82
C LYS A 97 -4.09 15.78 -1.90
N MET A 98 -3.91 15.99 -0.61
CA MET A 98 -4.62 15.26 0.43
C MET A 98 -6.10 15.67 0.45
N VAL A 99 -7.00 14.70 0.36
CA VAL A 99 -8.46 14.91 0.41
C VAL A 99 -8.96 14.56 1.81
N PHE A 100 -9.85 15.36 2.39
CA PHE A 100 -10.43 15.11 3.72
C PHE A 100 -11.95 15.11 3.64
N TYR A 101 -12.56 14.20 4.39
CA TYR A 101 -14.02 14.01 4.42
C TYR A 101 -14.64 14.59 5.69
N HIS A 102 -15.68 15.41 5.52
CA HIS A 102 -16.38 16.14 6.59
C HIS A 102 -17.81 15.68 6.84
N GLY A 103 -18.23 14.56 6.24
CA GLY A 103 -19.61 14.10 6.30
C GLY A 103 -20.37 14.35 5.00
N ARG A 104 -21.71 14.36 5.10
CA ARG A 104 -22.63 14.63 3.99
C ARG A 104 -23.47 15.86 4.32
N ASN A 105 -23.82 16.63 3.29
CA ASN A 105 -24.80 17.71 3.44
C ASN A 105 -26.23 17.15 3.47
N ASP A 106 -27.22 18.04 3.61
CA ASP A 106 -28.65 17.67 3.68
C ASP A 106 -29.16 16.95 2.42
N GLN A 107 -28.47 17.11 1.28
CA GLN A 107 -28.77 16.43 0.02
C GLN A 107 -28.02 15.10 -0.14
N GLY A 108 -27.30 14.65 0.90
CA GLY A 108 -26.53 13.41 0.89
C GLY A 108 -25.21 13.48 0.09
N ALA A 109 -24.81 14.65 -0.42
CA ALA A 109 -23.54 14.82 -1.13
C ALA A 109 -22.37 14.90 -0.13
N MET A 110 -21.24 14.30 -0.48
CA MET A 110 -20.04 14.32 0.37
C MET A 110 -19.45 15.73 0.45
N ILE A 111 -19.12 16.15 1.67
CA ILE A 111 -18.41 17.41 1.94
C ILE A 111 -16.92 17.07 2.02
N LEU A 112 -16.14 17.57 1.06
CA LEU A 112 -14.71 17.31 0.93
C LEU A 112 -13.92 18.61 0.99
N SER A 113 -12.76 18.59 1.67
CA SER A 113 -11.73 19.64 1.54
C SER A 113 -10.45 19.04 0.98
N ASN A 114 -9.61 19.86 0.35
CA ASN A 114 -8.33 19.40 -0.17
C ASN A 114 -7.19 20.29 0.36
N GLU A 115 -6.08 19.69 0.73
CA GLU A 115 -4.83 20.38 1.05
C GLU A 115 -3.76 19.96 0.03
N LYS A 116 -3.14 20.94 -0.63
CA LYS A 116 -2.01 20.68 -1.52
C LYS A 116 -0.74 20.78 -0.69
N ILE A 117 0.02 19.69 -0.64
CA ILE A 117 1.24 19.63 0.16
C ILE A 117 2.52 19.76 -0.67
N ILE A 118 2.43 19.68 -2.00
CA ILE A 118 3.54 19.96 -2.92
C ILE A 118 3.13 21.03 -3.96
N ASP A 119 4.10 21.49 -4.74
CA ASP A 119 3.86 22.35 -5.90
C ASP A 119 3.29 21.55 -7.10
N LEU A 120 1.99 21.74 -7.37
CA LEU A 120 1.27 21.12 -8.49
C LEU A 120 1.21 22.00 -9.75
N THR A 121 2.13 22.95 -9.93
CA THR A 121 2.29 23.73 -11.18
C THR A 121 2.92 22.93 -12.32
N GLY A 122 3.36 21.70 -12.06
CA GLY A 122 4.07 20.83 -13.00
C GLY A 122 5.57 20.71 -12.73
N LYS A 123 6.12 21.53 -11.82
CA LYS A 123 7.55 21.51 -11.44
C LYS A 123 8.01 20.16 -10.87
N GLU A 124 7.11 19.44 -10.19
CA GLU A 124 7.39 18.16 -9.56
C GLU A 124 7.06 16.95 -10.46
N GLU A 125 6.47 17.18 -11.64
CA GLU A 125 6.12 16.11 -12.59
C GLU A 125 7.39 15.42 -13.11
N ASN A 126 7.33 14.10 -13.26
CA ASN A 126 8.42 13.24 -13.72
C ASN A 126 9.65 13.11 -12.80
N LYS A 127 9.62 13.69 -11.59
CA LYS A 127 10.64 13.42 -10.57
C LYS A 127 10.40 12.06 -9.91
N ARG A 128 11.44 11.48 -9.31
CA ARG A 128 11.24 10.33 -8.39
C ARG A 128 10.48 10.81 -7.17
N ILE A 129 9.56 10.00 -6.65
CA ILE A 129 8.75 10.39 -5.49
C ILE A 129 9.62 10.74 -4.28
N CYS A 130 10.71 9.99 -4.05
CA CYS A 130 11.68 10.26 -2.99
C CYS A 130 12.47 11.58 -3.12
N ASP A 131 12.46 12.23 -4.29
CA ASP A 131 13.15 13.51 -4.51
C ASP A 131 12.20 14.73 -4.35
N ILE A 132 10.92 14.51 -4.07
CA ILE A 132 9.91 15.58 -3.99
C ILE A 132 9.89 16.19 -2.58
N GLN A 133 9.78 17.51 -2.54
CA GLN A 133 9.61 18.27 -1.30
C GLN A 133 8.20 18.84 -1.16
N THR A 134 7.74 18.95 0.07
CA THR A 134 6.52 19.65 0.42
C THR A 134 6.69 21.17 0.25
N THR A 135 5.58 21.92 0.26
CA THR A 135 5.60 23.39 0.18
C THR A 135 6.27 24.07 1.37
N TRP A 136 6.53 23.33 2.45
CA TRP A 136 7.29 23.77 3.62
C TRP A 136 8.71 23.17 3.70
N GLY A 137 9.16 22.44 2.68
CA GLY A 137 10.55 21.99 2.54
C GLY A 137 10.89 20.61 3.15
N GLU A 138 9.93 19.92 3.75
CA GLU A 138 10.09 18.52 4.20
C GLU A 138 10.10 17.57 2.99
N ASN A 139 10.81 16.44 3.07
CA ASN A 139 10.69 15.41 2.03
C ASN A 139 9.27 14.81 2.05
N LEU A 140 8.70 14.55 0.86
CA LEU A 140 7.33 14.02 0.74
C LEU A 140 7.17 12.65 1.40
N VAL A 141 8.16 11.77 1.26
CA VAL A 141 8.17 10.43 1.87
C VAL A 141 8.24 10.56 3.39
N ASP A 142 9.20 11.34 3.91
CA ASP A 142 9.37 11.57 5.35
C ASP A 142 8.08 12.12 5.98
N PHE A 143 7.40 13.05 5.30
CA PHE A 143 6.11 13.58 5.76
C PHE A 143 5.06 12.48 5.94
N HIS A 144 4.88 11.62 4.93
CA HIS A 144 3.86 10.57 4.95
C HIS A 144 4.19 9.49 5.98
N HIS A 145 5.46 9.09 6.08
CA HIS A 145 5.94 8.14 7.08
C HIS A 145 5.74 8.66 8.50
N ARG A 146 6.16 9.91 8.77
CA ARG A 146 5.94 10.59 10.05
C ARG A 146 4.46 10.67 10.39
N ALA A 147 3.61 11.00 9.41
CA ALA A 147 2.18 11.05 9.61
C ALA A 147 1.62 9.66 9.92
N LEU A 148 2.06 8.61 9.21
CA LEU A 148 1.68 7.23 9.46
C LEU A 148 2.02 6.79 10.89
N ASP A 149 3.28 6.95 11.30
CA ASP A 149 3.80 6.60 12.63
C ASP A 149 3.10 7.35 13.77
N THR A 150 2.58 8.56 13.50
CA THR A 150 1.86 9.34 14.49
C THR A 150 0.53 8.70 14.87
N PHE A 151 -0.10 7.96 13.96
CA PHE A 151 -1.49 7.51 14.12
C PHE A 151 -1.67 6.00 14.10
N TYR A 152 -0.79 5.29 13.43
CA TYR A 152 -0.75 3.85 13.42
C TYR A 152 0.51 3.44 14.19
N GLY A 153 0.44 2.34 14.92
CA GLY A 153 1.57 1.86 15.73
C GLY A 153 2.75 1.41 14.87
N GLU A 154 3.58 0.52 15.39
CA GLU A 154 4.73 -0.01 14.65
C GLU A 154 4.28 -0.67 13.33
N ILE A 155 4.61 -0.01 12.22
CA ILE A 155 4.47 -0.52 10.85
C ILE A 155 5.86 -0.60 10.28
N ASP A 156 6.26 -1.79 9.84
CA ASP A 156 7.49 -1.89 9.08
C ASP A 156 7.28 -1.30 7.68
N MET A 157 8.22 -0.48 7.22
CA MET A 157 8.24 0.08 5.88
C MET A 157 9.46 -0.46 5.13
N PHE A 158 9.29 -0.83 3.87
CA PHE A 158 10.36 -1.35 3.04
C PHE A 158 10.32 -0.72 1.65
N ASP A 159 11.36 0.05 1.32
CA ASP A 159 11.57 0.55 -0.04
C ASP A 159 12.02 -0.60 -0.96
N ALA A 160 11.11 -1.08 -1.80
CA ALA A 160 11.35 -2.14 -2.76
C ALA A 160 11.90 -1.64 -4.09
N SER A 161 12.28 -0.36 -4.22
CA SER A 161 12.78 0.21 -5.47
C SER A 161 13.93 -0.58 -6.08
N SER A 162 14.95 -0.93 -5.28
CA SER A 162 16.09 -1.73 -5.76
C SER A 162 15.66 -3.16 -6.13
N TRP A 163 14.72 -3.73 -5.38
CA TRP A 163 14.19 -5.06 -5.61
C TRP A 163 13.43 -5.13 -6.94
N TYR A 164 12.50 -4.20 -7.21
CA TYR A 164 11.78 -4.14 -8.48
C TYR A 164 12.74 -4.01 -9.67
N LYS A 165 13.72 -3.10 -9.60
CA LYS A 165 14.74 -2.91 -10.64
C LYS A 165 15.56 -4.17 -10.91
N SER A 166 15.85 -4.95 -9.87
CA SER A 166 16.59 -6.22 -10.00
C SER A 166 15.76 -7.36 -10.61
N MET A 167 14.42 -7.29 -10.51
CA MET A 167 13.50 -8.32 -11.00
C MET A 167 13.02 -8.08 -12.43
N GLY A 168 13.06 -6.84 -12.91
CA GLY A 168 12.67 -6.50 -14.28
C GLY A 168 12.70 -5.00 -14.54
N LYS A 169 12.72 -4.61 -15.82
CA LYS A 169 12.76 -3.19 -16.22
C LYS A 169 11.39 -2.50 -16.17
N ASN A 170 10.32 -3.28 -16.16
CA ASN A 170 8.94 -2.78 -16.20
C ASN A 170 8.01 -3.73 -15.44
N ALA A 171 6.79 -3.25 -15.16
CA ALA A 171 5.79 -4.00 -14.41
C ALA A 171 5.52 -5.38 -15.00
N LYS A 172 5.39 -5.50 -16.32
CA LYS A 172 5.15 -6.80 -16.98
C LYS A 172 6.23 -7.84 -16.68
N GLU A 173 7.48 -7.41 -16.49
CA GLU A 173 8.59 -8.28 -16.16
C GLU A 173 8.64 -8.65 -14.68
N TYR A 174 8.51 -7.66 -13.77
CA TYR A 174 8.68 -7.91 -12.35
C TYR A 174 7.43 -8.44 -11.63
N TYR A 175 6.23 -8.26 -12.18
CA TYR A 175 4.99 -8.53 -11.43
C TYR A 175 4.82 -10.00 -11.07
N LYS A 176 5.30 -10.93 -11.90
CA LYS A 176 5.30 -12.36 -11.57
C LYS A 176 6.20 -12.70 -10.38
N TYR A 177 7.33 -12.02 -10.24
CA TYR A 177 8.18 -12.17 -9.07
C TYR A 177 7.50 -11.56 -7.84
N ALA A 178 6.80 -10.42 -8.01
CA ALA A 178 6.02 -9.83 -6.92
C ALA A 178 4.90 -10.78 -6.46
N MET A 179 4.17 -11.40 -7.39
CA MET A 179 3.13 -12.39 -7.06
C MET A 179 3.70 -13.66 -6.40
N ALA A 180 4.90 -14.07 -6.79
CA ALA A 180 5.55 -15.24 -6.19
C ALA A 180 5.91 -15.04 -4.71
N ILE A 181 6.12 -13.80 -4.24
CA ILE A 181 6.27 -13.51 -2.80
C ILE A 181 5.04 -14.01 -2.02
N PHE A 182 3.85 -13.73 -2.52
CA PHE A 182 2.58 -14.07 -1.87
C PHE A 182 2.18 -15.54 -2.03
N ILE A 183 3.04 -16.36 -2.65
CA ILE A 183 2.88 -17.81 -2.57
C ILE A 183 3.14 -18.28 -1.14
N ARG A 184 4.13 -17.72 -0.42
CA ARG A 184 4.52 -18.21 0.91
C ARG A 184 4.80 -17.11 1.94
N ASN A 185 5.41 -16.01 1.54
CA ASN A 185 6.06 -15.09 2.47
C ASN A 185 5.14 -14.02 3.07
N GLY A 186 3.91 -13.89 2.56
CA GLY A 186 2.94 -12.97 3.11
C GLY A 186 1.61 -13.03 2.38
N ILE A 187 0.68 -12.20 2.85
CA ILE A 187 -0.63 -11.98 2.25
C ILE A 187 -0.64 -10.57 1.69
N LEU A 188 -0.96 -10.45 0.41
CA LEU A 188 -1.22 -9.16 -0.21
C LEU A 188 -2.62 -8.68 0.16
N PHE A 189 -2.69 -7.51 0.77
CA PHE A 189 -3.94 -6.79 0.98
C PHE A 189 -4.07 -5.75 -0.11
N GLU A 190 -4.90 -6.06 -1.10
CA GLU A 190 -5.10 -5.19 -2.25
C GLU A 190 -6.49 -5.42 -2.84
N ASN A 191 -7.04 -4.36 -3.39
CA ASN A 191 -8.24 -4.44 -4.17
C ASN A 191 -7.92 -4.15 -5.64
N PHE A 192 -7.94 -5.20 -6.45
CA PHE A 192 -7.88 -5.07 -7.90
C PHE A 192 -9.28 -4.82 -8.45
N LEU A 193 -9.46 -3.67 -9.08
CA LEU A 193 -10.68 -3.31 -9.79
C LEU A 193 -10.54 -3.53 -11.31
N VAL A 194 -11.70 -3.58 -11.96
CA VAL A 194 -11.83 -3.43 -13.41
C VAL A 194 -12.54 -2.11 -13.70
N THR A 195 -12.02 -1.01 -13.14
CA THR A 195 -12.42 0.32 -13.58
C THR A 195 -11.75 0.61 -14.93
N LYS A 196 -12.28 1.56 -15.71
CA LYS A 196 -11.69 1.92 -17.01
C LYS A 196 -10.22 2.35 -16.92
N SER A 197 -9.79 2.93 -15.82
CA SER A 197 -8.41 3.38 -15.60
C SER A 197 -7.45 2.23 -15.30
N GLU A 198 -7.92 1.17 -14.64
CA GLU A 198 -7.06 0.06 -14.16
C GLU A 198 -7.21 -1.21 -15.01
N GLU A 199 -8.27 -1.30 -15.81
CA GLU A 199 -8.58 -2.49 -16.61
C GLU A 199 -7.38 -2.95 -17.45
N LYS A 200 -6.65 -2.00 -18.06
CA LYS A 200 -5.47 -2.32 -18.86
C LYS A 200 -4.37 -2.97 -18.02
N PHE A 201 -4.03 -2.37 -16.88
CA PHE A 201 -3.03 -2.93 -15.97
C PHE A 201 -3.45 -4.31 -15.46
N THR A 202 -4.70 -4.43 -15.01
CA THR A 202 -5.28 -5.68 -14.52
C THR A 202 -5.19 -6.79 -15.58
N ARG A 203 -5.64 -6.51 -16.81
CA ARG A 203 -5.69 -7.52 -17.88
C ARG A 203 -4.33 -7.86 -18.48
N GLU A 204 -3.46 -6.87 -18.65
CA GLU A 204 -2.20 -7.06 -19.38
C GLU A 204 -1.01 -7.40 -18.49
N ILE A 205 -1.08 -7.11 -17.18
CA ILE A 205 0.05 -7.27 -16.25
C ILE A 205 -0.33 -8.19 -15.08
N LEU A 206 -1.34 -7.83 -14.29
CA LEU A 206 -1.70 -8.56 -13.07
C LEU A 206 -2.19 -9.98 -13.36
N LEU A 207 -3.25 -10.13 -14.17
CA LEU A 207 -3.86 -11.45 -14.42
C LEU A 207 -2.86 -12.43 -15.06
N PRO A 208 -2.08 -12.05 -16.09
CA PRO A 208 -1.08 -12.94 -16.67
C PRO A 208 -0.01 -13.37 -15.66
N ALA A 209 0.50 -12.43 -14.83
CA ALA A 209 1.48 -12.74 -13.81
C ALA A 209 0.92 -13.70 -12.74
N PHE A 210 -0.32 -13.46 -12.29
CA PHE A 210 -0.99 -14.33 -11.34
C PHE A 210 -1.22 -15.73 -11.91
N GLU A 211 -1.68 -15.86 -13.15
CA GLU A 211 -1.90 -17.15 -13.82
C GLU A 211 -0.57 -17.92 -14.01
N GLU A 212 0.50 -17.24 -14.45
CA GLU A 212 1.84 -17.83 -14.61
C GLU A 212 2.34 -18.42 -13.29
N VAL A 213 2.32 -17.61 -12.23
CA VAL A 213 2.79 -18.02 -10.90
C VAL A 213 1.91 -19.15 -10.35
N SER A 214 0.58 -19.02 -10.46
CA SER A 214 -0.35 -20.04 -9.98
C SER A 214 -0.12 -21.38 -10.65
N LYS A 215 0.09 -21.38 -11.98
CA LYS A 215 0.38 -22.60 -12.74
C LYS A 215 1.73 -23.21 -12.36
N TYR A 216 2.76 -22.38 -12.15
CA TYR A 216 4.09 -22.86 -11.79
C TYR A 216 4.13 -23.53 -10.40
N PHE A 217 3.47 -22.91 -9.42
CA PHE A 217 3.46 -23.41 -8.04
C PHE A 217 2.35 -24.45 -7.76
N GLY A 218 1.30 -24.48 -8.57
CA GLY A 218 0.08 -25.24 -8.27
C GLY A 218 -0.73 -24.64 -7.11
N LEU A 219 -0.41 -23.40 -6.74
CA LEU A 219 -0.99 -22.67 -5.61
C LEU A 219 -1.25 -21.23 -6.05
N LYS A 220 -2.38 -20.66 -5.63
CA LYS A 220 -2.67 -19.24 -5.89
C LYS A 220 -1.88 -18.34 -4.92
N PRO A 221 -1.34 -17.20 -5.38
CA PRO A 221 -0.91 -16.11 -4.49
C PRO A 221 -2.02 -15.75 -3.48
N LEU A 222 -1.65 -15.52 -2.22
CA LEU A 222 -2.60 -15.14 -1.17
C LEU A 222 -2.90 -13.65 -1.27
N ILE A 223 -4.07 -13.33 -1.81
CA ILE A 223 -4.56 -11.96 -1.98
C ILE A 223 -5.89 -11.83 -1.24
N VAL A 224 -5.97 -10.91 -0.30
CA VAL A 224 -7.16 -10.60 0.48
C VAL A 224 -7.62 -9.18 0.13
N PRO A 225 -8.90 -8.96 -0.17
CA PRO A 225 -9.40 -7.60 -0.40
C PRO A 225 -9.36 -6.81 0.91
N ILE A 226 -8.87 -5.57 0.85
CA ILE A 226 -8.85 -4.61 1.95
C ILE A 226 -10.29 -4.20 2.35
N ALA A 227 -11.18 -4.04 1.36
CA ALA A 227 -12.58 -3.73 1.59
C ALA A 227 -13.54 -4.53 0.70
N PRO A 228 -14.81 -4.67 1.13
CA PRO A 228 -15.89 -5.14 0.27
C PRO A 228 -15.96 -4.32 -1.04
N LYS A 229 -16.14 -5.00 -2.17
CA LYS A 229 -16.12 -4.39 -3.52
C LYS A 229 -17.08 -3.20 -3.72
N ASN A 230 -18.13 -3.11 -2.91
CA ASN A 230 -19.13 -2.05 -2.96
C ASN A 230 -18.71 -0.75 -2.25
N GLU A 231 -17.60 -0.74 -1.51
CA GLU A 231 -17.15 0.43 -0.74
C GLU A 231 -15.99 1.18 -1.38
N GLU A 232 -15.31 0.59 -2.36
CA GLU A 232 -14.05 1.11 -2.89
C GLU A 232 -14.23 2.20 -3.96
N ASP A 233 -15.33 2.17 -4.70
CA ASP A 233 -15.74 3.28 -5.58
C ASP A 233 -16.12 4.55 -4.77
N ASN A 234 -16.14 4.46 -3.44
CA ASN A 234 -16.37 5.60 -2.58
C ASN A 234 -15.09 6.43 -2.49
N LYS A 235 -15.14 7.69 -2.95
CA LYS A 235 -14.04 8.66 -2.85
C LYS A 235 -13.45 8.79 -1.44
N TYR A 236 -14.21 8.37 -0.41
CA TYR A 236 -13.75 8.23 0.96
C TYR A 236 -12.49 7.36 1.12
N TRP A 237 -12.30 6.33 0.30
CA TRP A 237 -11.18 5.37 0.42
C TRP A 237 -9.80 6.03 0.44
N TRP A 238 -9.67 7.06 -0.40
CA TRP A 238 -8.46 7.85 -0.59
C TRP A 238 -8.46 9.15 0.20
N CYS A 239 -9.49 9.37 1.02
CA CYS A 239 -9.49 10.48 1.96
C CYS A 239 -8.57 10.15 3.15
N TYR A 240 -8.02 11.20 3.71
CA TYR A 240 -7.28 11.19 4.96
C TYR A 240 -8.24 11.46 6.12
N PRO A 241 -8.04 10.81 7.27
CA PRO A 241 -8.71 11.20 8.50
C PRO A 241 -8.43 12.68 8.84
N GLU A 242 -9.43 13.39 9.35
CA GLU A 242 -9.32 14.83 9.62
C GLU A 242 -8.18 15.18 10.60
N PHE A 243 -7.87 14.27 11.52
CA PHE A 243 -6.77 14.46 12.48
C PHE A 243 -5.39 14.51 11.81
N ILE A 244 -5.23 14.02 10.56
CA ILE A 244 -3.97 14.13 9.81
C ILE A 244 -3.66 15.60 9.48
N LYS A 245 -4.65 16.49 9.37
CA LYS A 245 -4.38 17.92 9.14
C LYS A 245 -3.48 18.55 10.19
N MET A 246 -3.47 17.96 11.39
CA MET A 246 -2.63 18.40 12.49
C MET A 246 -1.14 18.19 12.22
N THR A 247 -0.74 17.32 11.27
CA THR A 247 0.66 17.03 10.91
C THR A 247 1.21 17.89 9.77
N ILE A 248 0.34 18.58 9.03
CA ILE A 248 0.69 19.45 7.91
C ILE A 248 1.43 20.69 8.41
N ASN A 249 2.39 21.18 7.63
CA ASN A 249 3.31 22.29 7.98
C ASN A 249 4.27 21.96 9.14
N GLY A 250 4.67 20.69 9.30
CA GLY A 250 5.69 20.28 10.27
C GLY A 250 5.28 20.40 11.74
N ILE A 251 4.00 20.60 12.04
CA ILE A 251 3.49 20.66 13.41
C ILE A 251 3.16 19.22 13.84
N VAL A 252 3.70 18.72 14.95
CA VAL A 252 3.27 17.44 15.52
C VAL A 252 2.53 17.70 16.82
N TYR A 253 1.29 17.23 16.92
CA TYR A 253 0.54 17.21 18.17
C TYR A 253 0.65 15.82 18.78
N LYS A 254 1.47 15.67 19.84
CA LYS A 254 1.50 14.40 20.60
C LYS A 254 0.15 14.19 21.29
N LYS A 255 -0.51 13.07 21.00
CA LYS A 255 -1.75 12.67 21.66
C LYS A 255 -1.42 11.72 22.81
N SER A 256 -1.53 12.17 24.05
CA SER A 256 -1.62 11.27 25.21
C SER A 256 -3.07 10.79 25.35
N TYR A 257 -3.31 9.50 25.11
CA TYR A 257 -4.59 8.88 25.48
C TYR A 257 -4.76 9.00 27.00
N GLY A 258 -5.69 9.87 27.45
CA GLY A 258 -6.13 9.97 28.85
C GLY A 258 -6.17 11.37 29.45
N LYS A 259 -5.31 12.31 29.03
CA LYS A 259 -5.34 13.73 29.45
C LYS A 259 -4.77 14.59 28.33
N ARG A 260 -5.49 15.63 27.90
CA ARG A 260 -5.02 16.57 26.87
C ARG A 260 -3.83 17.36 27.41
N THR A 261 -2.65 17.15 26.84
CA THR A 261 -1.52 18.08 26.99
C THR A 261 -1.00 18.36 25.58
N VAL A 262 -1.12 19.62 25.13
CA VAL A 262 -0.66 20.05 23.81
C VAL A 262 0.75 20.61 23.98
N SER A 263 1.77 19.91 23.47
CA SER A 263 3.09 20.50 23.29
C SER A 263 3.33 20.75 21.80
N LYS A 264 3.51 22.02 21.41
CA LYS A 264 3.96 22.38 20.06
C LYS A 264 5.46 22.19 19.99
N SER A 265 5.92 21.31 19.12
CA SER A 265 7.29 21.33 18.60
C SER A 265 7.21 21.67 17.12
N LYS A 266 7.90 22.73 16.70
CA LYS A 266 8.26 22.89 15.28
C LYS A 266 9.44 21.96 15.01
N ILE A 267 9.34 21.17 13.94
CA ILE A 267 10.49 20.48 13.35
C ILE A 267 11.25 21.51 12.51
#